data_AF-A0A2R6MAJ0-F1
#
_entry.id   AF-A0A2R6MAJ0-F1
#
_cell.length_a   1.000
_cell.length_b   1.000
_cell.length_c   1.000
_cell.angle_alpha   90.00
_cell.angle_beta   90.00
_cell.angle_gamma   90.00
#
_symmetry.space_group_name_H-M   'P 1'
#
loop_
_entity.id
_entity.type
_entity.pdbx_description
1 polymer ?
#
loop_
_entity_poly.entity_id
_entity_poly.type
_entity_poly.pdbx_seq_one_letter_code
_entity_poly.pdbx_strand_id
1 'polypeptide(L)'
;MDLDQETVWQVGVTIAVVVLFVVALAVLSQVFVEDVVVENEPLSGELDGEIEDLDVQGDSVSGTFDGELDGNFEGNLSKEVDVELTAGVEGTITDETMTGTFEGNVDQPVDGTISGDIENGTLDTDDGSFSGKFSGTVNGTTQQMSPDGGIALVALIGAFVVVMPLVGYVIRRITPDEKE
;
A
#
# COMPACT_ATOMS: atom_id res chain seq x y z
N MET A 1 43.27 25.34 9.94
CA MET A 1 42.04 25.85 9.30
C MET A 1 41.14 26.21 10.44
N ASP A 2 41.28 27.44 10.93
CA ASP A 2 40.44 27.96 12.00
C ASP A 2 39.12 28.36 11.35
N LEU A 3 38.03 27.70 11.77
CA LEU A 3 36.70 28.07 11.34
C LEU A 3 36.33 29.37 12.07
N ASP A 4 36.09 30.44 11.31
CA ASP A 4 35.61 31.69 11.88
C ASP A 4 34.29 31.45 12.63
N GLN A 5 34.16 32.02 13.82
CA GLN A 5 32.98 31.83 14.68
C GLN A 5 31.67 32.23 13.97
N GLU A 6 31.74 33.17 13.04
CA GLU A 6 30.64 33.58 12.18
C GLU A 6 30.20 32.46 11.21
N THR A 7 31.17 31.77 10.59
CA THR A 7 30.90 30.61 9.72
C THR A 7 30.27 29.47 10.52
N VAL A 8 30.79 29.20 11.73
CA VAL A 8 30.24 28.17 12.62
C VAL A 8 28.79 28.51 13.01
N TRP A 9 28.48 29.78 13.27
CA TRP A 9 27.14 30.19 13.65
C TRP A 9 26.15 30.14 12.49
N GLN A 10 26.53 30.62 11.30
CA GLN A 10 25.70 30.56 10.11
C GLN A 10 25.39 29.10 9.69
N VAL A 11 26.39 28.23 9.74
CA VAL A 11 26.22 26.80 9.45
C VAL A 11 25.33 26.16 10.53
N GLY A 12 25.55 26.49 11.80
CA GLY A 12 24.75 25.97 12.92
C GLY A 12 23.26 26.34 12.83
N VAL A 13 22.94 27.59 12.52
CA VAL A 13 21.55 28.05 12.34
C VAL A 13 20.90 27.37 11.14
N THR A 14 21.62 27.26 10.02
CA THR A 14 21.11 26.59 8.82
C THR A 14 20.78 25.12 9.10
N ILE A 15 21.68 24.41 9.80
CA ILE A 15 21.46 23.03 10.24
C ILE A 15 20.23 22.95 11.15
N ALA A 16 20.09 23.87 12.11
CA ALA A 16 18.94 23.87 13.01
C ALA A 16 17.60 24.03 12.26
N VAL A 17 17.53 24.91 11.26
CA VAL A 17 16.33 25.11 10.43
C VAL A 17 16.00 23.85 9.63
N VAL A 18 17.01 23.19 9.06
CA VAL A 18 16.82 21.92 8.33
C VAL A 18 16.32 20.82 9.27
N VAL A 19 16.90 20.69 10.46
CA VAL A 19 16.45 19.71 11.46
C VAL A 19 14.98 19.96 11.83
N LEU A 20 14.61 21.21 12.05
CA LEU A 20 13.22 21.58 12.37
C LEU A 20 12.27 21.24 11.23
N PHE A 21 12.68 21.49 9.98
CA PHE A 21 11.91 21.10 8.79
C PHE A 21 11.72 19.58 8.69
N VAL A 22 12.76 18.79 8.95
CA VAL A 22 12.67 17.32 8.95
C VAL A 22 11.75 16.83 10.07
N VAL A 23 11.81 17.43 11.26
CA VAL A 23 10.87 17.12 12.35
C VAL A 23 9.44 17.46 11.94
N ALA A 24 9.21 18.61 11.30
CA ALA A 24 7.89 18.98 10.80
C ALA A 24 7.37 17.99 9.74
N LEU A 25 8.23 17.55 8.81
CA LEU A 25 7.88 16.51 7.84
C LEU A 25 7.49 15.19 8.54
N ALA A 26 8.26 14.76 9.54
CA ALA A 26 7.99 13.53 10.27
C ALA A 26 6.66 13.59 11.06
N VAL A 27 6.29 14.77 11.56
CA VAL A 27 4.97 14.98 12.19
C VAL A 27 3.86 14.96 11.13
N LEU A 28 4.05 15.65 10.01
CA LEU A 28 3.06 15.64 8.92
C LEU A 28 2.83 14.23 8.38
N SER A 29 3.88 13.42 8.20
CA SER A 29 3.73 12.06 7.66
C SER A 29 2.87 11.15 8.54
N GLN A 30 2.78 11.41 9.85
CA GLN A 30 1.96 10.60 10.77
C GLN A 30 0.49 11.01 10.78
N VAL A 31 0.15 12.22 10.33
CA VAL A 31 -1.19 12.78 10.47
C VAL A 31 -2.06 12.55 9.23
N PHE A 32 -1.46 12.29 8.07
CA PHE A 32 -2.19 12.28 6.78
C PHE A 32 -2.36 10.91 6.14
N VAL A 33 -2.16 9.83 6.90
CA VAL A 33 -2.60 8.50 6.49
C VAL A 33 -4.02 8.33 6.99
N GLU A 34 -4.97 8.18 6.08
CA GLU A 34 -6.38 7.93 6.40
C GLU A 34 -6.76 6.51 5.99
N ASP A 35 -7.52 5.83 6.86
CA ASP A 35 -8.16 4.56 6.54
C ASP A 35 -9.34 4.84 5.60
N VAL A 36 -9.24 4.35 4.37
CA VAL A 36 -10.30 4.42 3.37
C VAL A 36 -11.00 3.09 3.35
N VAL A 37 -12.32 3.11 3.56
CA VAL A 37 -13.16 1.91 3.43
C VAL A 37 -13.28 1.56 1.96
N VAL A 38 -13.02 0.29 1.65
CA VAL A 38 -13.16 -0.32 0.33
C VAL A 38 -14.40 -1.21 0.40
N GLU A 39 -15.41 -0.91 -0.42
CA GLU A 39 -16.66 -1.67 -0.46
C GLU A 39 -16.92 -2.14 -1.89
N ASN A 40 -17.07 -3.47 -2.05
CA ASN A 40 -17.39 -4.14 -3.29
C ASN A 40 -16.50 -3.71 -4.46
N GLU A 41 -15.21 -3.55 -4.21
CA GLU A 41 -14.28 -3.16 -5.26
C GLU A 41 -14.01 -4.39 -6.15
N PRO A 42 -14.27 -4.30 -7.47
CA PRO A 42 -14.10 -5.42 -8.39
C PRO A 42 -12.62 -5.80 -8.55
N LEU A 43 -12.37 -7.11 -8.55
CA LEU A 43 -11.06 -7.73 -8.66
C LEU A 43 -11.14 -8.92 -9.61
N SER A 44 -10.23 -8.96 -10.58
CA SER A 44 -10.08 -10.10 -11.49
C SER A 44 -8.61 -10.51 -11.58
N GLY A 45 -8.35 -11.81 -11.74
CA GLY A 45 -6.99 -12.33 -11.72
C GLY A 45 -6.87 -13.83 -11.98
N GLU A 46 -5.67 -14.34 -11.75
CA GLU A 46 -5.31 -15.76 -11.81
C GLU A 46 -4.93 -16.23 -10.40
N LEU A 47 -5.52 -17.34 -9.97
CA LEU A 47 -5.18 -18.06 -8.75
C LEU A 47 -4.18 -19.16 -9.09
N ASP A 48 -3.15 -19.32 -8.27
CA ASP A 48 -2.20 -20.42 -8.35
C ASP A 48 -1.85 -20.89 -6.94
N GLY A 49 -1.98 -22.18 -6.65
CA GLY A 49 -1.73 -22.70 -5.30
C GLY A 49 -2.17 -24.13 -5.09
N GLU A 50 -2.44 -24.49 -3.84
CA GLU A 50 -2.83 -25.83 -3.42
C GLU A 50 -4.16 -25.78 -2.66
N ILE A 51 -5.00 -26.79 -2.83
CA ILE A 51 -6.21 -26.99 -2.01
C ILE A 51 -5.89 -28.03 -0.94
N GLU A 52 -5.69 -27.55 0.28
CA GLU A 52 -5.58 -28.37 1.48
C GLU A 52 -6.94 -28.94 1.90
N ASP A 53 -6.90 -30.09 2.60
CA ASP A 53 -8.10 -30.80 3.08
C ASP A 53 -9.16 -31.05 1.98
N LEU A 54 -8.70 -31.33 0.75
CA LEU A 54 -9.56 -31.57 -0.41
C LEU A 54 -10.52 -32.76 -0.17
N ASP A 55 -11.82 -32.46 -0.20
CA ASP A 55 -12.90 -33.44 -0.16
C ASP A 55 -13.60 -33.46 -1.53
N VAL A 56 -13.65 -34.65 -2.14
CA VAL A 56 -14.28 -34.88 -3.44
C VAL A 56 -15.46 -35.84 -3.28
N GLN A 57 -16.67 -35.35 -3.50
CA GLN A 57 -17.91 -36.13 -3.42
C GLN A 57 -18.66 -36.08 -4.76
N GLY A 58 -18.38 -37.06 -5.61
CA GLY A 58 -18.91 -37.07 -6.98
C GLY A 58 -18.26 -35.97 -7.81
N ASP A 59 -19.07 -35.08 -8.37
CA ASP A 59 -18.58 -33.93 -9.14
C ASP A 59 -18.33 -32.70 -8.26
N SER A 60 -18.66 -32.75 -6.96
CA SER A 60 -18.46 -31.65 -6.01
C SER A 60 -17.11 -31.74 -5.33
N VAL A 61 -16.47 -30.59 -5.16
CA VAL A 61 -15.19 -30.42 -4.45
C VAL A 61 -15.28 -29.32 -3.40
N SER A 62 -14.62 -29.54 -2.27
CA SER A 62 -14.46 -28.52 -1.23
C SER A 62 -13.10 -28.63 -0.56
N GLY A 63 -12.56 -27.53 -0.06
CA GLY A 63 -11.30 -27.52 0.68
C GLY A 63 -10.87 -26.11 1.06
N THR A 64 -9.62 -25.98 1.49
CA THR A 64 -9.00 -24.69 1.81
C THR A 64 -7.93 -24.41 0.78
N PHE A 65 -8.10 -23.39 -0.05
CA PHE A 65 -7.05 -22.91 -0.94
C PHE A 65 -6.00 -22.15 -0.13
N ASP A 66 -4.74 -22.47 -0.37
CA ASP A 66 -3.55 -21.75 0.07
C ASP A 66 -2.69 -21.46 -1.16
N GLY A 67 -2.48 -20.18 -1.47
CA GLY A 67 -1.77 -19.79 -2.67
C GLY A 67 -1.79 -18.29 -2.95
N GLU A 68 -1.50 -17.95 -4.20
CA GLU A 68 -1.33 -16.58 -4.67
C GLU A 68 -2.49 -16.17 -5.59
N LEU A 69 -2.87 -14.90 -5.55
CA LEU A 69 -3.71 -14.23 -6.54
C LEU A 69 -2.90 -13.13 -7.22
N ASP A 70 -2.67 -13.30 -8.52
CA ASP A 70 -2.12 -12.25 -9.40
C ASP A 70 -3.28 -11.63 -10.20
N GLY A 71 -3.54 -10.35 -10.00
CA GLY A 71 -4.72 -9.71 -10.57
C GLY A 71 -4.76 -8.20 -10.46
N ASN A 72 -5.87 -7.62 -10.89
CA ASN A 72 -6.04 -6.17 -10.94
C ASN A 72 -7.36 -5.73 -10.32
N PHE A 73 -7.32 -4.67 -9.53
CA PHE A 73 -8.54 -3.93 -9.19
C PHE A 73 -9.05 -3.15 -10.40
N GLU A 74 -10.34 -3.23 -10.68
CA GLU A 74 -10.95 -2.55 -11.84
C GLU A 74 -11.57 -1.19 -11.50
N GLY A 75 -11.66 -0.84 -10.22
CA GLY A 75 -12.32 0.39 -9.75
C GLY A 75 -11.36 1.47 -9.29
N ASN A 76 -11.68 2.10 -8.14
CA ASN A 76 -10.94 3.24 -7.59
C ASN A 76 -9.52 2.87 -7.15
N LEU A 77 -9.25 1.59 -6.94
CA LEU A 77 -7.94 1.13 -6.48
C LEU A 77 -6.99 0.78 -7.62
N SER A 78 -7.46 0.66 -8.87
CA SER A 78 -6.71 0.51 -10.14
C SER A 78 -5.21 0.23 -9.95
N LYS A 79 -4.90 -0.94 -9.39
CA LYS A 79 -3.55 -1.41 -9.02
C LYS A 79 -3.47 -2.89 -9.32
N GLU A 80 -2.28 -3.31 -9.72
CA GLU A 80 -1.87 -4.70 -9.75
C GLU A 80 -1.77 -5.22 -8.31
N VAL A 81 -2.16 -6.46 -8.12
CA VAL A 81 -2.31 -7.17 -6.85
C VAL A 81 -1.62 -8.50 -7.01
N ASP A 82 -0.66 -8.75 -6.14
CA ASP A 82 0.03 -10.03 -6.01
C ASP A 82 0.02 -10.33 -4.50
N VAL A 83 -0.83 -11.28 -4.10
CA VAL A 83 -1.16 -11.50 -2.69
C VAL A 83 -1.27 -12.99 -2.38
N GLU A 84 -0.60 -13.40 -1.31
CA GLU A 84 -0.83 -14.69 -0.67
C GLU A 84 -2.16 -14.64 0.07
N LEU A 85 -2.95 -15.70 -0.05
CA LEU A 85 -4.26 -15.77 0.57
C LEU A 85 -4.66 -17.21 0.90
N THR A 86 -5.41 -17.33 1.99
CA THR A 86 -6.00 -18.59 2.44
C THR A 86 -7.52 -18.44 2.44
N ALA A 87 -8.23 -19.36 1.80
CA ALA A 87 -9.66 -19.23 1.55
C ALA A 87 -10.40 -20.56 1.49
N GLY A 88 -11.68 -20.53 1.86
CA GLY A 88 -12.58 -21.65 1.60
C GLY A 88 -12.93 -21.70 0.12
N VAL A 89 -12.84 -22.90 -0.47
CA VAL A 89 -13.25 -23.15 -1.85
C VAL A 89 -14.33 -24.22 -1.88
N GLU A 90 -15.40 -23.93 -2.60
CA GLU A 90 -16.47 -24.88 -2.90
C GLU A 90 -16.74 -24.85 -4.40
N GLY A 91 -16.79 -26.00 -5.07
CA GLY A 91 -16.96 -26.03 -6.51
C GLY A 91 -17.42 -27.36 -7.07
N THR A 92 -17.45 -27.40 -8.40
CA THR A 92 -17.76 -28.59 -9.19
C THR A 92 -16.70 -28.80 -10.26
N ILE A 93 -16.30 -30.05 -10.47
CA ILE A 93 -15.40 -30.46 -11.55
C ILE A 93 -16.22 -31.10 -12.67
N THR A 94 -16.02 -30.64 -13.90
CA THR A 94 -16.58 -31.26 -15.10
C THR A 94 -15.53 -31.22 -16.19
N ASP A 95 -15.20 -32.38 -16.76
CA ASP A 95 -14.19 -32.50 -17.83
C ASP A 95 -12.85 -31.83 -17.45
N GLU A 96 -12.32 -32.15 -16.26
CA GLU A 96 -11.06 -31.60 -15.69
C GLU A 96 -11.09 -30.10 -15.41
N THR A 97 -12.22 -29.44 -15.62
CA THR A 97 -12.41 -28.01 -15.37
C THR A 97 -13.19 -27.80 -14.08
N MET A 98 -12.65 -26.98 -13.19
CA MET A 98 -13.26 -26.57 -11.95
C MET A 98 -13.96 -25.21 -12.10
N THR A 99 -15.18 -25.12 -11.59
CA THR A 99 -15.89 -23.87 -11.32
C THR A 99 -16.32 -23.85 -9.86
N GLY A 100 -16.30 -22.69 -9.20
CA GLY A 100 -16.65 -22.65 -7.79
C GLY A 100 -16.74 -21.25 -7.23
N THR A 101 -17.03 -21.17 -5.94
CA THR A 101 -16.98 -19.95 -5.15
C THR A 101 -15.76 -19.93 -4.24
N PHE A 102 -15.31 -18.72 -3.96
CA PHE A 102 -14.09 -18.44 -3.25
C PHE A 102 -14.38 -17.40 -2.17
N GLU A 103 -14.03 -17.66 -0.91
CA GLU A 103 -14.14 -16.67 0.19
C GLU A 103 -12.93 -16.75 1.12
N GLY A 104 -12.20 -15.64 1.24
CA GLY A 104 -10.93 -15.58 1.96
C GLY A 104 -10.65 -14.23 2.60
N ASN A 105 -9.57 -14.16 3.37
CA ASN A 105 -9.04 -12.91 3.90
C ASN A 105 -7.81 -12.49 3.10
N VAL A 106 -7.59 -11.18 3.02
CA VAL A 106 -6.42 -10.58 2.38
C VAL A 106 -5.91 -9.47 3.31
N ASP A 107 -4.59 -9.42 3.51
CA ASP A 107 -3.97 -8.43 4.40
C ASP A 107 -3.42 -7.23 3.62
N GLN A 108 -3.12 -7.31 2.32
CA GLN A 108 -2.68 -6.15 1.53
C GLN A 108 -3.09 -6.32 0.07
N PRO A 109 -3.24 -5.24 -0.74
CA PRO A 109 -3.20 -3.83 -0.35
C PRO A 109 -4.49 -3.33 0.34
N VAL A 110 -5.46 -4.22 0.53
CA VAL A 110 -6.68 -4.00 1.31
C VAL A 110 -6.66 -5.03 2.42
N ASP A 111 -6.72 -4.58 3.68
CA ASP A 111 -6.94 -5.46 4.83
C ASP A 111 -8.45 -5.77 4.90
N GLY A 112 -8.85 -7.00 4.58
CA GLY A 112 -10.27 -7.36 4.51
C GLY A 112 -10.59 -8.75 3.96
N THR A 113 -11.78 -8.87 3.37
CA THR A 113 -12.32 -10.11 2.83
C THR A 113 -12.45 -10.03 1.31
N ILE A 114 -12.07 -11.11 0.64
CA ILE A 114 -12.25 -11.32 -0.80
C ILE A 114 -13.32 -12.39 -1.01
N SER A 115 -14.22 -12.16 -1.96
CA SER A 115 -15.22 -13.14 -2.35
C SER A 115 -15.46 -13.11 -3.85
N GLY A 116 -15.58 -14.26 -4.50
CA GLY A 116 -15.79 -14.32 -5.94
C GLY A 116 -16.00 -15.72 -6.49
N ASP A 117 -16.01 -15.80 -7.80
CA ASP A 117 -16.19 -17.02 -8.56
C ASP A 117 -14.85 -17.43 -9.22
N ILE A 118 -14.63 -18.74 -9.26
CA ILE A 118 -13.59 -19.40 -10.02
C ILE A 118 -14.18 -19.84 -11.35
N GLU A 119 -13.54 -19.42 -12.45
CA GLU A 119 -13.87 -19.86 -13.80
C GLU A 119 -12.68 -20.59 -14.43
N ASN A 120 -12.98 -21.70 -15.09
CA ASN A 120 -12.01 -22.44 -15.90
C ASN A 120 -10.74 -22.84 -15.12
N GLY A 121 -10.91 -23.29 -13.87
CA GLY A 121 -9.83 -23.78 -13.04
C GLY A 121 -9.39 -25.18 -13.43
N THR A 122 -8.13 -25.52 -13.21
CA THR A 122 -7.56 -26.86 -13.32
C THR A 122 -7.21 -27.31 -11.91
N LEU A 123 -7.82 -28.40 -11.45
CA LEU A 123 -7.51 -29.01 -10.16
C LEU A 123 -6.92 -30.40 -10.38
N ASP A 124 -5.71 -30.63 -9.87
CA ASP A 124 -5.16 -31.96 -9.72
C ASP A 124 -5.63 -32.53 -8.38
N THR A 125 -6.47 -33.56 -8.41
CA THR A 125 -7.02 -34.17 -7.19
C THR A 125 -6.03 -35.09 -6.47
N ASP A 126 -4.93 -35.48 -7.11
CA ASP A 126 -3.93 -36.38 -6.50
C ASP A 126 -3.02 -35.61 -5.53
N ASP A 127 -2.57 -34.42 -5.94
CA ASP A 127 -1.65 -33.57 -5.17
C ASP A 127 -2.28 -32.25 -4.67
N GLY A 128 -3.52 -31.93 -5.07
CA GLY A 128 -4.25 -30.74 -4.64
C GLY A 128 -3.89 -29.45 -5.37
N SER A 129 -2.99 -29.50 -6.36
CA SER A 129 -2.56 -28.31 -7.09
C SER A 129 -3.71 -27.70 -7.89
N PHE A 130 -3.89 -26.39 -7.78
CA PHE A 130 -4.97 -25.64 -8.39
C PHE A 130 -4.46 -24.40 -9.11
N SER A 131 -4.99 -24.15 -10.31
CA SER A 131 -4.78 -22.90 -11.04
C SER A 131 -6.06 -22.50 -11.77
N GLY A 132 -6.47 -21.23 -11.73
CA GLY A 132 -7.73 -20.82 -12.36
C GLY A 132 -7.96 -19.33 -12.42
N LYS A 133 -9.01 -18.90 -13.13
CA LYS A 133 -9.37 -17.47 -13.18
C LYS A 133 -10.28 -17.12 -12.03
N PHE A 134 -10.03 -15.98 -11.42
CA PHE A 134 -10.84 -15.41 -10.36
C PHE A 134 -11.55 -14.15 -10.86
N SER A 135 -12.82 -14.02 -10.50
CA SER A 135 -13.60 -12.80 -10.69
C SER A 135 -14.46 -12.56 -9.45
N GLY A 136 -14.24 -11.44 -8.78
CA GLY A 136 -14.90 -11.19 -7.51
C GLY A 136 -14.81 -9.74 -7.03
N THR A 137 -14.99 -9.58 -5.73
CA THR A 137 -14.93 -8.29 -5.05
C THR A 137 -14.13 -8.38 -3.76
N VAL A 138 -13.53 -7.26 -3.37
CA VAL A 138 -12.90 -7.08 -2.06
C VAL A 138 -13.69 -6.09 -1.22
N ASN A 139 -13.77 -6.35 0.08
CA ASN A 139 -14.31 -5.45 1.10
C ASN A 139 -13.29 -5.33 2.23
N GLY A 140 -12.99 -4.12 2.68
CA GLY A 140 -12.01 -3.93 3.74
C GLY A 140 -11.58 -2.49 3.94
N THR A 141 -10.36 -2.31 4.42
CA THR A 141 -9.75 -0.99 4.63
C THR A 141 -8.40 -0.92 3.94
N THR A 142 -8.08 0.23 3.35
CA THR A 142 -6.77 0.50 2.79
C THR A 142 -6.29 1.88 3.23
N GLN A 143 -4.98 2.02 3.41
CA GLN A 143 -4.37 3.28 3.82
C GLN A 143 -4.08 4.13 2.58
N GLN A 144 -4.64 5.34 2.52
CA GLN A 144 -4.35 6.31 1.46
C GLN A 144 -3.89 7.64 2.03
N MET A 145 -3.04 8.34 1.28
CA MET A 145 -2.66 9.70 1.63
C MET A 145 -3.84 10.64 1.42
N SER A 146 -4.21 11.38 2.47
CA SER A 146 -5.25 12.39 2.38
C SER A 146 -4.87 13.49 1.38
N PRO A 147 -5.80 14.00 0.55
CA PRO A 147 -5.59 15.18 -0.28
C PRO A 147 -5.05 16.39 0.51
N ASP A 148 -5.47 16.51 1.77
CA ASP A 148 -5.04 17.57 2.69
C ASP A 148 -3.56 17.43 3.06
N GLY A 149 -3.04 16.19 3.14
CA GLY A 149 -1.63 15.92 3.36
C GLY A 149 -0.74 16.40 2.21
N GLY A 150 -1.21 16.22 0.97
CA GLY A 150 -0.52 16.75 -0.20
C GLY A 150 -0.39 18.28 -0.18
N ILE A 151 -1.48 18.98 0.16
CA ILE A 151 -1.48 20.45 0.28
C ILE A 151 -0.60 20.91 1.45
N ALA A 152 -0.68 20.24 2.59
CA ALA A 152 0.16 20.54 3.75
C ALA A 152 1.65 20.37 3.45
N LEU A 153 2.04 19.34 2.69
CA LEU A 153 3.41 19.13 2.23
C LEU A 153 3.88 20.29 1.34
N VAL A 154 3.06 20.68 0.36
CA VAL A 154 3.37 21.82 -0.53
C VAL A 154 3.50 23.12 0.26
N ALA A 155 2.61 23.36 1.22
CA ALA A 155 2.67 24.52 2.10
C ALA A 155 3.93 24.54 2.97
N LEU A 156 4.33 23.39 3.53
CA LEU A 156 5.55 23.26 4.32
C LEU A 156 6.80 23.55 3.48
N ILE A 157 6.87 22.99 2.26
CA ILE A 157 7.96 23.25 1.32
C ILE A 157 8.00 24.75 0.96
N GLY A 158 6.85 25.34 0.64
CA GLY A 158 6.75 26.77 0.35
C GLY A 158 7.23 27.65 1.50
N ALA A 159 6.84 27.33 2.74
CA ALA A 159 7.31 28.01 3.93
C ALA A 159 8.83 27.88 4.11
N PHE A 160 9.38 26.68 3.93
CA PHE A 160 10.81 26.44 4.03
C PHE A 160 11.63 27.24 3.01
N VAL A 161 11.16 27.29 1.75
CA VAL A 161 11.78 28.08 0.67
C VAL A 161 11.77 29.58 0.98
N VAL A 162 10.79 30.10 1.71
CA VAL A 162 10.73 31.51 2.11
C VAL A 162 11.55 31.79 3.39
N VAL A 163 11.54 30.87 4.35
CA VAL A 163 12.26 31.01 5.62
C VAL A 163 13.77 30.98 5.42
N MET A 164 14.29 30.11 4.55
CA MET A 164 15.74 30.01 4.27
C MET A 164 16.38 31.35 3.85
N PRO A 165 15.89 32.06 2.82
CA PRO A 165 16.38 33.39 2.45
C PRO A 165 16.18 34.43 3.54
N LEU A 166 15.07 34.40 4.28
CA LEU A 166 14.80 35.34 5.37
C LEU A 166 15.80 35.18 6.52
N VAL A 167 16.10 33.94 6.91
CA VAL A 167 17.12 33.64 7.93
C VAL A 167 18.49 34.13 7.46
N GLY A 168 18.86 33.86 6.20
CA GLY A 168 20.09 34.39 5.61
C GLY A 168 20.16 35.93 5.61
N TYR A 169 19.04 36.59 5.27
CA TYR A 169 18.94 38.05 5.29
C TYR A 169 19.06 38.62 6.71
N VAL A 170 18.41 37.99 7.69
CA VAL A 170 18.45 38.40 9.10
C VAL A 170 19.86 38.24 9.67
N ILE A 171 20.54 37.12 9.42
CA ILE A 171 21.93 36.92 9.84
C ILE A 171 22.82 38.02 9.27
N ARG A 172 22.73 38.29 7.95
CA ARG A 172 23.50 39.35 7.30
C ARG A 172 23.24 40.74 7.89
N ARG A 173 22.03 41.00 8.39
CA ARG A 173 21.68 42.30 8.99
C ARG A 173 22.21 42.44 10.41
N ILE A 174 22.33 41.34 11.15
CA ILE A 174 22.69 41.34 12.57
C ILE A 174 24.20 41.20 12.75
N THR A 175 24.95 40.60 11.81
CA THR A 175 26.41 40.74 11.80
C THR A 175 26.75 42.21 11.47
N PRO A 176 27.25 43.01 12.42
CA PRO A 176 27.80 44.32 12.06
C PRO A 176 29.06 44.08 11.23
N ASP A 177 29.23 44.80 10.13
CA ASP A 177 30.53 44.86 9.43
C ASP A 177 31.59 45.22 10.49
N GLU A 178 32.43 44.27 10.88
CA GLU A 178 33.69 44.59 11.53
C GLU A 178 34.51 45.34 10.48
N LYS A 179 34.39 46.67 10.53
CA LYS A 179 35.31 47.57 9.87
C LYS A 179 36.68 47.37 10.51
N GLU A 180 37.60 46.76 9.76
CA GLU A 180 38.93 47.31 9.48
C GLU A 180 39.61 46.60 8.29
#